data_AF-A0A3D1XQT2-F1
#
_entry.id   AF-A0A3D1XQT2-F1
#
_cell.length_a   1.000
_cell.length_b   1.000
_cell.length_c   1.000
_cell.angle_alpha   90.00
_cell.angle_beta   90.00
_cell.angle_gamma   90.00
#
_symmetry.space_group_name_H-M   'P 1'
#
loop_
_entity.id
_entity.type
_entity.pdbx_description
1 polymer ?
#
loop_
_entity_poly.entity_id
_entity_poly.type
_entity_poly.pdbx_seq_one_letter_code
_entity_poly.pdbx_strand_id
1 'polypeptide(L)' 'MHPLVKLAIQSVENFIETGKPLPCPYPLLDNLKQNAGTFVSIRNQDSLR' A
#
# COMPACT_ATOMS: atom_id res chain seq x y z
N MET A 1 7.94 -10.58 -3.59
CA MET A 1 6.77 -9.85 -3.06
C MET A 1 6.29 -8.88 -4.15
N HIS A 2 4.99 -8.85 -4.46
CA HIS A 2 4.45 -8.02 -5.55
C HIS A 2 4.65 -6.51 -5.24
N PRO A 3 5.09 -5.66 -6.20
CA PRO A 3 5.40 -4.25 -5.92
C PRO A 3 4.27 -3.46 -5.26
N LEU A 4 3.02 -3.72 -5.67
CA LEU A 4 1.85 -3.07 -5.06
C LEU A 4 1.58 -3.51 -3.62
N VAL A 5 1.91 -4.77 -3.28
CA VAL A 5 1.79 -5.26 -1.90
C VAL A 5 2.87 -4.61 -1.04
N LYS A 6 4.10 -4.46 -1.56
CA LYS A 6 5.17 -3.75 -0.86
C LYS A 6 4.78 -2.29 -0.60
N LEU A 7 4.23 -1.60 -1.59
CA LEU A 7 3.74 -0.23 -1.44
C LEU A 7 2.64 -0.12 -0.37
N ALA A 8 1.70 -1.08 -0.34
CA ALA A 8 0.66 -1.12 0.68
C ALA A 8 1.25 -1.29 2.09
N ILE A 9 2.22 -2.19 2.28
CA ILE A 9 2.89 -2.37 3.57
C ILE A 9 3.60 -1.08 4.01
N GLN A 10 4.42 -0.49 3.13
CA GLN A 10 5.16 0.74 3.43
C GLN A 10 4.22 1.90 3.77
N SER A 11 3.05 1.95 3.14
CA SER A 11 2.05 2.99 3.43
C SER A 11 1.52 2.88 4.86
N VAL A 12 1.21 1.65 5.29
CA VAL A 12 0.73 1.37 6.66
C VAL A 12 1.83 1.62 7.68
N GLU A 13 3.04 1.12 7.45
CA GLU A 13 4.21 1.31 8.35
C GLU A 13 4.51 2.80 8.54
N ASN A 14 4.62 3.57 7.46
CA ASN A 14 4.85 5.01 7.53
C ASN A 14 3.76 5.73 8.33
N PHE A 15 2.49 5.37 8.10
CA PHE A 15 1.39 5.98 8.84
C PHE A 15 1.45 5.68 10.35
N ILE A 16 1.81 4.45 10.72
CA ILE A 16 2.00 4.05 12.13
C ILE A 16 3.15 4.84 12.76
N GLU A 17 4.27 4.98 12.06
CA GLU A 17 5.48 5.63 12.57
C GLU A 17 5.34 7.16 12.67
N THR A 18 4.81 7.80 11.63
CA THR A 18 4.86 9.26 11.49
C THR A 18 3.50 9.93 11.69
N GLY A 19 2.42 9.16 11.77
CA GLY A 19 1.04 9.67 11.80
C GLY A 19 0.61 10.37 10.49
N LYS A 20 1.36 10.19 9.40
CA LYS A 20 1.12 10.89 8.12
C LYS A 20 1.02 9.88 6.97
N PRO A 21 0.18 10.15 5.95
CA PRO A 21 0.13 9.30 4.75
C PRO A 21 1.48 9.26 4.04
N LEU A 22 1.81 8.11 3.47
CA LEU A 22 3.00 7.97 2.62
C LEU A 22 2.84 8.87 1.38
N PRO A 23 3.84 9.69 1.03
CA PRO A 23 3.79 10.51 -0.18
C PRO A 23 3.69 9.63 -1.44
N CYS A 24 3.06 10.18 -2.47
CA CYS A 24 2.94 9.50 -3.76
C CYS A 24 4.34 9.20 -4.33
N PRO A 25 4.67 7.94 -4.66
CA PRO A 25 6.00 7.61 -5.17
C PRO A 25 6.24 8.24 -6.55
N TYR A 26 7.46 8.72 -6.75
CA TYR A 26 7.92 9.26 -8.03
C TYR A 26 9.23 8.58 -8.46
N PRO A 27 9.31 8.03 -9.69
CA PRO A 27 8.24 7.94 -10.68
C PRO A 27 7.18 6.89 -10.31
N LEU A 28 5.96 7.08 -10.81
CA LEU A 28 4.89 6.08 -10.70
C LEU A 28 5.23 4.85 -11.54
N LEU A 29 5.01 3.66 -10.96
CA LEU A 29 5.08 2.40 -11.70
C LEU A 29 4.04 2.40 -12.82
N ASP A 30 4.36 1.77 -13.96
CA ASP A 30 3.49 1.79 -15.14
C ASP A 30 2.08 1.24 -14.87
N ASN A 31 1.97 0.24 -13.98
CA ASN A 31 0.72 -0.36 -13.56
C ASN A 31 -0.15 0.55 -12.66
N LEU A 32 0.39 1.64 -12.14
CA LEU A 32 -0.34 2.66 -11.37
C LEU A 32 -0.76 3.87 -12.21
N LYS A 33 -0.38 3.92 -13.49
CA LYS A 33 -0.73 5.02 -14.41
C LYS A 33 -2.18 4.94 -14.92
N GLN A 34 -2.84 3.80 -14.74
CA GLN A 34 -4.22 3.59 -15.16
C GLN A 34 -5.15 3.61 -13.96
N ASN A 35 -6.32 4.21 -14.11
CA ASN A 35 -7.34 4.20 -13.07
C ASN A 35 -7.96 2.80 -12.95
N ALA A 36 -7.90 2.23 -11.75
CA ALA A 36 -8.51 0.96 -11.42
C ALA A 36 -9.00 0.95 -9.97
N GLY A 37 -10.14 0.31 -9.72
CA GLY A 37 -10.60 0.05 -8.36
C GLY A 37 -9.63 -0.90 -7.66
N THR A 38 -9.28 -0.61 -6.41
CA THR A 38 -8.36 -1.42 -5.61
C THR A 38 -8.87 -1.56 -4.18
N PHE A 39 -8.73 -2.76 -3.61
CA PHE A 39 -8.96 -3.04 -2.21
C PHE A 39 -7.68 -3.63 -1.59
N VAL A 40 -7.40 -3.26 -0.34
CA VAL A 40 -6.32 -3.83 0.47
C VAL A 40 -6.96 -4.51 1.67
N SER A 41 -6.54 -5.74 1.95
CA SER A 41 -6.93 -6.46 3.16
C SER A 41 -5.68 -6.86 3.92
N ILE A 42 -5.64 -6.56 5.22
CA ILE A 42 -4.60 -7.07 6.10
C ILE A 42 -5.17 -8.34 6.75
N ARG A 43 -4.37 -9.41 6.78
CA ARG A 43 -4.77 -10.68 7.38
C ARG A 43 -3.85 -10.97 8.55
N ASN A 44 -4.43 -11.38 9.68
CA ASN A 44 -3.70 -11.90 10.80
C ASN A 44 -4.10 -13.35 11.03
N GLN A 45 -3.21 -14.28 10.68
CA GLN A 45 -3.47 -15.72 10.66
C GLN A 45 -4.72 -16.04 9.82
N ASP A 46 -5.85 -16.33 10.48
CA ASP A 46 -7.13 -16.69 9.86
C ASP A 46 -8.23 -15.61 10.03
N SER A 47 -7.87 -14.43 10.55
CA SER A 47 -8.81 -13.32 10.79
C SER A 47 -8.48 -12.10 9.91
N LEU A 48 -9.53 -11.43 9.44
CA LEU A 48 -9.42 -10.15 8.75
C LEU A 48 -9.06 -9.07 9.79
N ARG A 49 -8.04 -8.25 9.52
CA ARG A 49 -7.61 -7.16 10.40
C ARG A 49 -7.38 -5.88 9.60
#